data_AF-A0AAQ4EV18-F1
#
_entry.id   AF-A0AAQ4EV18-F1
#
_cell.length_a   1.000
_cell.length_b   1.000
_cell.length_c   1.000
_cell.angle_alpha   90.00
_cell.angle_beta   90.00
_cell.angle_gamma   90.00
#
_symmetry.space_group_name_H-M   'P 1'
#
loop_
_entity.id
_entity.type
_entity.pdbx_description
1 polymer ?
#
loop_
_entity_poly.entity_id
_entity_poly.type
_entity_poly.pdbx_seq_one_letter_code
_entity_poly.pdbx_strand_id
1 'polypeptide(L)'
;MHDDPDSSTTFTGDSVWKKWSIDEKKLERWVENLRKWISKTIVTNVATEIDKINTTLQKLGSSDLRIGEANPSTLQQVAVTKGQHVPTLASLLPYLDLNSNHEYLVQRIKELARGGCMSDFRWNGGSQDYRGKPWSDSLPTDAAIVLHLLCTYLNSRLPPDPRFPDGKTFTSQFFYKSPNKPPASKDTLCIYQTSVTPPHYRLIVGEDTWDLPKGRNNLFYAILLFLHCINTKRGGMLGRINFGLSGVNVLWVVDG
;
A
#
# COMPACT_ATOMS: atom_id res chain seq x y z
N MET A 1 -18.73 -37.95 -20.68
CA MET A 1 -17.89 -37.46 -19.57
C MET A 1 -16.97 -36.43 -20.17
N HIS A 2 -17.30 -35.15 -20.02
CA HIS A 2 -16.41 -34.06 -20.36
C HIS A 2 -15.71 -33.65 -19.07
N ASP A 3 -14.38 -33.73 -19.06
CA ASP A 3 -13.55 -33.14 -18.03
C ASP A 3 -13.68 -31.61 -18.11
N ASP A 4 -14.16 -30.99 -17.03
CA ASP A 4 -14.11 -29.54 -16.82
C ASP A 4 -12.68 -29.16 -16.38
N PRO A 5 -11.90 -28.40 -17.17
CA PRO A 5 -10.56 -27.99 -16.79
C PRO A 5 -10.59 -26.51 -16.38
N ASP A 6 -11.20 -26.18 -15.23
CA ASP A 6 -11.05 -24.84 -14.65
C ASP A 6 -11.48 -24.76 -13.16
N SER A 7 -10.97 -25.66 -12.32
CA SER A 7 -11.21 -25.56 -10.87
C SER A 7 -10.18 -24.64 -10.20
N SER A 8 -10.32 -23.33 -10.38
CA SER A 8 -9.62 -22.37 -9.51
C SER A 8 -10.05 -22.62 -8.06
N THR A 9 -9.13 -23.05 -7.19
CA THR A 9 -9.49 -23.38 -5.81
C THR A 9 -9.56 -22.10 -5.00
N THR A 10 -10.68 -21.87 -4.33
CA THR A 10 -10.82 -20.76 -3.39
C THR A 10 -10.66 -21.26 -1.96
N PHE A 11 -9.64 -20.78 -1.26
CA PHE A 11 -9.45 -21.02 0.18
C PHE A 11 -10.06 -19.88 0.98
N THR A 12 -10.78 -20.17 2.06
CA THR A 12 -11.57 -19.16 2.78
C THR A 12 -11.27 -19.11 4.29
N GLY A 13 -11.31 -17.91 4.85
CA GLY A 13 -11.32 -17.69 6.30
C GLY A 13 -10.04 -18.15 7.03
N ASP A 14 -10.18 -18.56 8.28
CA ASP A 14 -9.04 -18.94 9.15
C ASP A 14 -8.31 -20.21 8.70
N SER A 15 -8.95 -21.01 7.83
CA SER A 15 -8.34 -22.18 7.23
C SER A 15 -7.14 -21.82 6.32
N VAL A 16 -7.09 -20.59 5.82
CA VAL A 16 -5.98 -20.08 5.00
C VAL A 16 -4.67 -20.25 5.73
N TRP A 17 -4.54 -19.68 6.94
CA TRP A 17 -3.27 -19.68 7.68
C TRP A 17 -2.85 -21.07 8.17
N LYS A 18 -3.83 -21.92 8.49
CA LYS A 18 -3.57 -23.34 8.84
C LYS A 18 -2.91 -24.10 7.69
N LYS A 19 -3.26 -23.83 6.42
CA LYS A 19 -2.61 -24.47 5.26
C LYS A 19 -1.13 -24.10 5.12
N TRP A 20 -0.75 -22.93 5.63
CA TRP A 20 0.63 -22.47 5.65
C TRP A 20 1.36 -22.82 6.96
N SER A 21 0.74 -23.62 7.83
CA SER A 21 1.26 -23.97 9.16
C SER A 21 1.58 -22.73 10.02
N ILE A 22 0.77 -21.67 9.87
CA ILE A 22 0.88 -20.44 10.64
C ILE A 22 -0.21 -20.43 11.71
N ASP A 23 0.20 -20.40 12.98
CA ASP A 23 -0.71 -20.25 14.11
C ASP A 23 -1.12 -18.79 14.35
N GLU A 24 -2.14 -18.61 15.20
CA GLU A 24 -2.73 -17.30 15.49
C GLU A 24 -1.74 -16.35 16.19
N LYS A 25 -0.95 -16.84 17.15
CA LYS A 25 0.03 -15.99 17.88
C LYS A 25 1.12 -15.48 16.96
N LYS A 26 1.59 -16.34 16.06
CA LYS A 26 2.56 -15.99 15.02
C LYS A 26 1.97 -14.97 14.05
N LEU A 27 0.72 -15.16 13.62
CA LEU A 27 0.03 -14.22 12.74
C LEU A 27 -0.18 -12.84 13.39
N GLU A 28 -0.56 -12.78 14.67
CA GLU A 28 -0.68 -11.53 15.42
C GLU A 28 0.66 -10.78 15.48
N ARG A 29 1.75 -11.50 15.75
CA ARG A 29 3.10 -10.92 15.75
C ARG A 29 3.47 -10.37 14.38
N TRP A 30 3.17 -11.12 13.32
CA TRP A 30 3.42 -10.69 11.94
C TRP A 30 2.62 -9.41 11.59
N VAL A 31 1.36 -9.32 12.01
CA VAL A 31 0.55 -8.10 11.83
C VAL A 31 1.19 -6.92 12.56
N GLU A 32 1.61 -7.10 13.81
CA GLU A 32 2.28 -6.05 14.56
C GLU A 32 3.58 -5.58 13.89
N ASN A 33 4.42 -6.53 13.47
CA ASN A 33 5.67 -6.27 12.76
C ASN A 33 5.44 -5.51 11.46
N LEU A 34 4.48 -5.96 10.65
CA LEU A 34 4.13 -5.30 9.39
C LEU A 34 3.62 -3.87 9.63
N ARG A 35 2.76 -3.66 10.63
CA ARG A 35 2.27 -2.31 10.98
C ARG A 35 3.40 -1.39 11.40
N LYS A 36 4.33 -1.87 12.22
CA LYS A 36 5.54 -1.13 12.61
C LYS A 36 6.40 -0.79 11.41
N TRP A 37 6.61 -1.76 10.51
CA TRP A 37 7.42 -1.55 9.31
C TRP A 37 6.77 -0.53 8.35
N ILE A 38 5.50 -0.70 8.00
CA ILE A 38 4.77 0.25 7.14
C ILE A 38 4.80 1.66 7.75
N SER A 39 4.51 1.76 9.06
CA SER A 39 4.45 3.05 9.74
C SER A 39 5.81 3.76 9.70
N LYS A 40 6.88 3.10 10.13
CA LYS A 40 8.22 3.71 10.23
C LYS A 40 8.88 3.93 8.87
N THR A 41 8.78 2.96 7.97
CA THR A 41 9.48 2.97 6.68
C THR A 41 8.77 3.84 5.65
N ILE A 42 7.45 3.91 5.70
CA ILE A 42 6.64 4.56 4.66
C ILE A 42 5.88 5.75 5.22
N VAL A 43 4.91 5.52 6.11
CA VAL A 43 3.92 6.55 6.50
C VAL A 43 4.59 7.74 7.19
N THR A 44 5.46 7.48 8.18
CA THR A 44 6.18 8.54 8.91
C THR A 44 7.17 9.27 8.00
N ASN A 45 7.83 8.59 7.08
CA ASN A 45 8.74 9.22 6.12
C ASN A 45 7.99 10.14 5.16
N VAL A 46 6.86 9.70 4.61
CA VAL A 46 6.00 10.52 3.75
C VAL A 46 5.46 11.73 4.52
N ALA A 47 4.93 11.54 5.73
CA ALA A 47 4.43 12.65 6.56
C ALA A 47 5.53 13.69 6.87
N THR A 48 6.71 13.22 7.25
CA THR A 48 7.86 14.08 7.55
C THR A 48 8.31 14.86 6.31
N GLU A 49 8.31 14.22 5.14
CA GLU A 49 8.73 14.86 3.89
C GLU A 49 7.74 15.94 3.44
N ILE A 50 6.43 15.71 3.64
CA ILE A 50 5.40 16.73 3.45
C ILE A 50 5.71 17.97 4.29
N ASP A 51 6.01 17.79 5.58
CA ASP A 51 6.28 18.91 6.49
C ASP A 51 7.56 19.66 6.15
N LYS A 52 8.62 18.94 5.76
CA LYS A 52 9.86 19.54 5.28
C LYS A 52 9.63 20.40 4.04
N ILE A 53 8.95 19.88 3.03
CA ILE A 53 8.66 20.61 1.79
C ILE A 53 7.78 21.83 2.09
N ASN A 54 6.73 21.69 2.89
CA ASN A 54 5.86 22.81 3.27
C ASN A 54 6.59 23.90 4.05
N THR A 55 7.56 23.52 4.89
CA THR A 55 8.43 24.46 5.60
C THR A 55 9.35 25.20 4.62
N THR A 56 9.93 24.50 3.66
CA THR A 56 10.77 25.11 2.63
C THR A 56 9.98 26.07 1.75
N LEU A 57 8.79 25.69 1.27
CA LEU A 57 7.94 26.55 0.46
C LEU A 57 7.53 27.83 1.21
N GLN A 58 7.22 27.71 2.51
CA GLN A 58 6.94 28.87 3.36
C GLN A 58 8.14 29.82 3.46
N LYS A 59 9.36 29.29 3.64
CA LYS A 59 10.60 30.10 3.68
C LYS A 59 10.90 30.81 2.36
N LEU A 60 10.44 30.25 1.24
CA LEU A 60 10.53 30.86 -0.09
C LEU A 60 9.39 31.85 -0.39
N GLY A 61 8.54 32.18 0.59
CA GLY A 61 7.40 33.08 0.42
C GLY A 61 6.25 32.48 -0.40
N SER A 62 6.18 31.16 -0.53
CA SER A 62 5.16 30.43 -1.33
C SER A 62 4.23 29.60 -0.45
N SER A 63 3.69 30.23 0.58
CA SER A 63 2.81 29.56 1.56
C SER A 63 1.51 29.04 0.93
N ASP A 64 1.05 29.68 -0.14
CA ASP A 64 -0.10 29.29 -0.96
C ASP A 64 0.13 28.00 -1.79
N LEU A 65 1.40 27.60 -1.97
CA LEU A 65 1.77 26.42 -2.75
C LEU A 65 1.97 25.16 -1.91
N ARG A 66 1.49 25.15 -0.66
CA ARG A 66 1.70 24.05 0.28
C ARG A 66 0.98 22.78 -0.14
N ILE A 67 1.63 21.64 0.11
CA ILE A 67 1.05 20.32 0.01
C ILE A 67 -0.11 20.21 1.00
N GLY A 68 -1.27 19.79 0.49
CA GLY A 68 -2.53 19.71 1.23
C GLY A 68 -3.47 20.90 0.98
N GLU A 69 -2.96 22.01 0.43
CA GLU A 69 -3.75 23.20 0.09
C GLU A 69 -3.76 23.43 -1.42
N ALA A 70 -2.59 23.34 -2.06
CA ALA A 70 -2.44 23.48 -3.49
C ALA A 70 -2.95 22.24 -4.25
N ASN A 71 -3.51 22.50 -5.44
CA ASN A 71 -3.98 21.44 -6.33
C ASN A 71 -2.80 20.64 -6.95
N PRO A 72 -3.03 19.40 -7.43
CA PRO A 72 -1.96 18.55 -7.97
C PRO A 72 -1.15 19.19 -9.10
N SER A 73 -1.81 19.84 -10.07
CA SER A 73 -1.14 20.45 -11.22
C SER A 73 -0.22 21.59 -10.81
N THR A 74 -0.63 22.39 -9.83
CA THR A 74 0.22 23.43 -9.24
C THR A 74 1.44 22.81 -8.57
N LEU A 75 1.29 21.75 -7.78
CA LEU A 75 2.42 21.09 -7.12
C LEU A 75 3.38 20.43 -8.13
N GLN A 76 2.87 19.88 -9.24
CA GLN A 76 3.70 19.40 -10.35
C GLN A 76 4.52 20.55 -10.95
N GLN A 77 3.91 21.71 -11.19
CA GLN A 77 4.62 22.88 -11.70
C GLN A 77 5.67 23.38 -10.71
N VAL A 78 5.42 23.31 -9.40
CA VAL A 78 6.42 23.63 -8.36
C VAL A 78 7.58 22.65 -8.41
N ALA A 79 7.31 21.36 -8.58
CA ALA A 79 8.37 20.34 -8.70
C ALA A 79 9.32 20.63 -9.87
N VAL A 80 8.79 21.15 -10.99
CA VAL A 80 9.58 21.54 -12.17
C VAL A 80 10.32 22.86 -11.94
N THR A 81 9.59 23.91 -11.53
CA THR A 81 10.13 25.28 -11.46
C THR A 81 11.01 25.55 -10.23
N LYS A 82 10.74 24.86 -9.11
CA LYS A 82 11.45 25.01 -7.84
C LYS A 82 12.20 23.74 -7.42
N GLY A 83 12.38 22.79 -8.33
CA GLY A 83 12.96 21.47 -8.04
C GLY A 83 14.31 21.52 -7.32
N GLN A 84 15.16 22.51 -7.57
CA GLN A 84 16.43 22.67 -6.84
C GLN A 84 16.24 22.94 -5.34
N HIS A 85 15.14 23.59 -4.95
CA HIS A 85 14.83 23.92 -3.55
C HIS A 85 13.99 22.84 -2.87
N VAL A 86 13.15 22.13 -3.64
CA VAL A 86 12.28 21.05 -3.16
C VAL A 86 12.52 19.76 -3.96
N PRO A 87 13.74 19.20 -3.93
CA PRO A 87 14.15 18.12 -4.85
C PRO A 87 13.36 16.82 -4.67
N THR A 88 12.77 16.61 -3.50
CA THR A 88 11.97 15.42 -3.16
C THR A 88 10.49 15.56 -3.54
N LEU A 89 10.03 16.74 -3.95
CA LEU A 89 8.62 16.97 -4.27
C LEU A 89 8.15 16.05 -5.41
N ALA A 90 8.92 15.96 -6.50
CA ALA A 90 8.56 15.10 -7.63
C ALA A 90 8.36 13.63 -7.22
N SER A 91 9.22 13.11 -6.35
CA SER A 91 9.10 11.73 -5.82
C SER A 91 7.98 11.56 -4.78
N LEU A 92 7.54 12.64 -4.13
CA LEU A 92 6.48 12.61 -3.13
C LEU A 92 5.07 12.64 -3.77
N LEU A 93 4.91 13.33 -4.90
CA LEU A 93 3.60 13.49 -5.56
C LEU A 93 2.85 12.17 -5.83
N PRO A 94 3.49 11.07 -6.26
CA PRO A 94 2.81 9.78 -6.43
C PRO A 94 2.13 9.25 -5.15
N TYR A 95 2.62 9.60 -3.96
CA TYR A 95 1.98 9.20 -2.70
C TYR A 95 0.66 9.94 -2.45
N LEU A 96 0.45 11.08 -3.11
CA LEU A 96 -0.75 11.90 -3.01
C LEU A 96 -1.77 11.60 -4.13
N ASP A 97 -1.38 10.82 -5.14
CA ASP A 97 -2.20 10.42 -6.30
C ASP A 97 -3.19 9.28 -5.97
N LEU A 98 -4.03 9.48 -4.95
CA LEU A 98 -5.08 8.52 -4.56
C LEU A 98 -6.48 9.12 -4.61
N ASN A 99 -6.63 10.38 -4.21
CA ASN A 99 -7.92 11.05 -4.11
C ASN A 99 -7.75 12.54 -4.41
N SER A 100 -8.74 13.15 -5.06
CA SER A 100 -8.70 14.58 -5.41
C SER A 100 -8.70 15.50 -4.19
N ASN A 101 -9.21 15.03 -3.05
CA ASN A 101 -9.14 15.76 -1.79
C ASN A 101 -7.77 15.55 -1.11
N HIS A 102 -6.77 16.28 -1.61
CA HIS A 102 -5.40 16.26 -1.09
C HIS A 102 -5.31 16.66 0.38
N GLU A 103 -6.11 17.62 0.83
CA GLU A 103 -6.12 18.06 2.23
C GLU A 103 -6.45 16.89 3.16
N TYR A 104 -7.53 16.17 2.87
CA TYR A 104 -7.91 14.97 3.63
C TYR A 104 -6.80 13.92 3.61
N LEU A 105 -6.24 13.63 2.43
CA LEU A 105 -5.19 12.62 2.30
C LEU A 105 -3.94 12.98 3.12
N VAL A 106 -3.50 14.24 3.05
CA VAL A 106 -2.36 14.75 3.82
C VAL A 106 -2.64 14.71 5.32
N GLN A 107 -3.82 15.16 5.75
CA GLN A 107 -4.23 15.06 7.15
C GLN A 107 -4.19 13.60 7.61
N ARG A 108 -4.75 12.67 6.81
CA ARG A 108 -4.85 11.28 7.22
C ARG A 108 -3.51 10.56 7.25
N ILE A 109 -2.61 10.85 6.32
CA ILE A 109 -1.22 10.36 6.36
C ILE A 109 -0.54 10.81 7.66
N LYS A 110 -0.70 12.08 8.05
CA LYS A 110 -0.14 12.62 9.30
C LYS A 110 -0.74 12.00 10.55
N GLU A 111 -2.06 11.74 10.57
CA GLU A 111 -2.72 11.04 11.67
C GLU A 111 -2.21 9.60 11.79
N LEU A 112 -2.13 8.86 10.68
CA LEU A 112 -1.61 7.48 10.65
C LEU A 112 -0.12 7.38 11.02
N ALA A 113 0.65 8.44 10.81
CA ALA A 113 2.06 8.51 11.19
C ALA A 113 2.28 8.59 12.72
N ARG A 114 1.25 8.93 13.50
CA ARG A 114 1.35 9.04 14.97
C ARG A 114 1.57 7.66 15.60
N GLY A 115 2.39 7.61 16.64
CA GLY A 115 2.59 6.39 17.47
C GLY A 115 3.39 5.25 16.83
N GLY A 116 3.82 5.36 15.57
CA GLY A 116 4.78 4.43 14.94
C GLY A 116 4.26 3.02 14.63
N CYS A 117 2.95 2.77 14.78
CA CYS A 117 2.30 1.49 14.45
C CYS A 117 0.88 1.67 13.85
N MET A 118 0.55 2.89 13.40
CA MET A 118 -0.77 3.28 12.91
C MET A 118 -1.88 2.96 13.92
N SER A 119 -1.75 3.36 15.19
CA SER A 119 -2.72 3.03 16.26
C SER A 119 -4.17 3.42 15.90
N ASP A 120 -4.31 4.56 15.22
CA ASP A 120 -5.59 5.16 14.86
C ASP A 120 -6.21 4.56 13.58
N PHE A 121 -5.61 3.51 13.01
CA PHE A 121 -6.06 2.86 11.79
C PHE A 121 -7.49 2.29 11.90
N ARG A 122 -8.31 2.61 10.91
CA ARG A 122 -9.72 2.25 10.72
C ARG A 122 -9.91 1.66 9.33
N TRP A 123 -9.90 0.34 9.25
CA TRP A 123 -9.85 -0.39 7.96
C TRP A 123 -10.94 0.01 6.97
N ASN A 124 -12.18 0.23 7.41
CA ASN A 124 -13.35 0.59 6.59
C ASN A 124 -13.79 2.05 6.76
N GLY A 125 -12.93 2.91 7.28
CA GLY A 125 -13.24 4.32 7.49
C GLY A 125 -11.98 5.15 7.42
N GLY A 126 -12.00 6.32 8.03
CA GLY A 126 -10.87 7.25 8.01
C GLY A 126 -10.88 8.19 9.21
N SER A 127 -10.53 9.46 9.00
CA SER A 127 -10.44 10.44 10.09
C SER A 127 -11.77 10.57 10.86
N GLN A 128 -11.67 10.72 12.18
CA GLN A 128 -12.85 11.01 13.03
C GLN A 128 -13.34 12.44 12.87
N ASP A 129 -12.45 13.34 12.48
CA ASP A 129 -12.72 14.76 12.38
C ASP A 129 -11.94 15.35 11.22
N TYR A 130 -12.60 15.40 10.06
CA TYR A 130 -12.15 16.14 8.90
C TYR A 130 -13.07 17.34 8.71
N ARG A 131 -12.55 18.54 8.96
CA ARG A 131 -13.31 19.81 8.89
C ARG A 131 -14.61 19.78 9.71
N GLY A 132 -14.54 19.26 10.93
CA GLY A 132 -15.68 19.16 11.85
C GLY A 132 -16.67 18.05 11.50
N LYS A 133 -16.32 17.16 10.57
CA LYS A 133 -17.18 16.06 10.11
C LYS A 133 -16.48 14.71 10.24
N PRO A 134 -17.19 13.64 10.63
CA PRO A 134 -16.64 12.30 10.56
C PRO A 134 -16.44 11.87 9.10
N TRP A 135 -15.58 10.88 8.90
CA TRP A 135 -15.40 10.22 7.61
C TRP A 135 -16.71 9.75 6.97
N SER A 136 -16.77 9.80 5.64
CA SER A 136 -17.85 9.27 4.81
C SER A 136 -17.27 8.55 3.58
N ASP A 137 -18.08 7.72 2.93
CA ASP A 137 -17.69 6.90 1.77
C ASP A 137 -17.17 7.68 0.54
N SER A 138 -17.32 9.01 0.52
CA SER A 138 -16.71 9.90 -0.48
C SER A 138 -15.19 10.09 -0.32
N LEU A 139 -14.63 9.67 0.83
CA LEU A 139 -13.22 9.79 1.17
C LEU A 139 -12.57 8.40 1.21
N PRO A 140 -11.28 8.26 0.87
CA PRO A 140 -10.61 6.97 0.91
C PRO A 140 -10.52 6.45 2.35
N THR A 141 -10.69 5.14 2.50
CA THR A 141 -10.48 4.44 3.77
C THR A 141 -9.00 4.35 4.10
N ASP A 142 -8.66 4.09 5.36
CA ASP A 142 -7.27 3.87 5.74
C ASP A 142 -6.67 2.65 5.06
N ALA A 143 -7.47 1.61 4.81
CA ALA A 143 -6.96 0.45 4.08
C ALA A 143 -6.55 0.83 2.64
N ALA A 144 -7.34 1.67 1.97
CA ALA A 144 -7.00 2.19 0.66
C ALA A 144 -5.75 3.08 0.70
N ILE A 145 -5.65 3.97 1.70
CA ILE A 145 -4.48 4.85 1.89
C ILE A 145 -3.22 4.03 2.15
N VAL A 146 -3.25 3.11 3.12
CA VAL A 146 -2.09 2.30 3.49
C VAL A 146 -1.61 1.43 2.32
N LEU A 147 -2.53 0.80 1.59
CA LEU A 147 -2.16 0.01 0.42
C LEU A 147 -1.58 0.88 -0.69
N HIS A 148 -2.14 2.08 -0.95
CA HIS A 148 -1.60 3.03 -1.92
C HIS A 148 -0.17 3.44 -1.56
N LEU A 149 0.07 3.84 -0.31
CA LEU A 149 1.41 4.21 0.16
C LEU A 149 2.41 3.06 0.02
N LEU A 150 1.99 1.82 0.32
CA LEU A 150 2.81 0.62 0.14
C LEU A 150 3.14 0.39 -1.34
N CYS A 151 2.15 0.39 -2.22
CA CYS A 151 2.34 0.20 -3.66
C CYS A 151 3.26 1.28 -4.24
N THR A 152 3.04 2.55 -3.90
CA THR A 152 3.88 3.66 -4.34
C THR A 152 5.32 3.53 -3.84
N TYR A 153 5.51 3.11 -2.59
CA TYR A 153 6.84 2.80 -2.07
C TYR A 153 7.51 1.68 -2.87
N LEU A 154 6.82 0.56 -3.10
CA LEU A 154 7.39 -0.58 -3.83
C LEU A 154 7.64 -0.28 -5.31
N ASN A 155 6.85 0.58 -5.94
CA ASN A 155 7.14 1.10 -7.29
C ASN A 155 8.54 1.71 -7.37
N SER A 156 8.91 2.54 -6.39
CA SER A 156 10.24 3.17 -6.33
C SER A 156 11.39 2.21 -5.99
N ARG A 157 11.07 0.99 -5.52
CA ARG A 157 12.06 -0.04 -5.17
C ARG A 157 12.29 -1.05 -6.29
N LEU A 158 11.38 -1.15 -7.26
CA LEU A 158 11.54 -2.00 -8.43
C LEU A 158 12.31 -1.28 -9.53
N PRO A 159 13.06 -2.01 -10.38
CA PRO A 159 13.70 -1.41 -11.54
C PRO A 159 12.65 -0.82 -12.49
N PRO A 160 12.97 0.28 -13.20
CA PRO A 160 12.12 0.78 -14.26
C PRO A 160 11.81 -0.31 -15.30
N ASP A 161 10.57 -0.35 -15.76
CA ASP A 161 10.12 -1.30 -16.77
C ASP A 161 9.48 -0.51 -17.92
N PRO A 162 9.97 -0.63 -19.17
CA PRO A 162 9.42 0.10 -20.32
C PRO A 162 7.92 -0.13 -20.56
N ARG A 163 7.35 -1.25 -20.06
CA ARG A 163 5.91 -1.53 -20.15
C ARG A 163 5.06 -0.63 -19.23
N PHE A 164 5.68 -0.03 -18.22
CA PHE A 164 5.04 0.84 -17.23
C PHE A 164 5.77 2.19 -17.19
N PRO A 165 5.63 3.02 -18.24
CA PRO A 165 6.36 4.29 -18.37
C PRO A 165 5.96 5.32 -17.31
N ASP A 166 4.83 5.13 -16.64
CA ASP A 166 4.38 5.93 -15.49
C ASP A 166 5.12 5.58 -14.18
N GLY A 167 6.04 4.61 -14.21
CA GLY A 167 6.81 4.15 -13.06
C GLY A 167 6.01 3.31 -12.07
N LYS A 168 4.76 2.94 -12.38
CA LYS A 168 3.88 2.15 -11.49
C LYS A 168 4.16 0.64 -11.58
N THR A 169 5.43 0.25 -11.67
CA THR A 169 5.89 -1.12 -11.96
C THR A 169 5.36 -2.18 -10.98
N PHE A 170 5.35 -1.91 -9.67
CA PHE A 170 4.78 -2.82 -8.67
C PHE A 170 3.26 -2.86 -8.78
N THR A 171 2.62 -1.70 -8.78
CA THR A 171 1.15 -1.58 -8.82
C THR A 171 0.58 -2.33 -10.03
N SER A 172 1.14 -2.10 -11.22
CA SER A 172 0.63 -2.67 -12.47
C SER A 172 0.84 -4.18 -12.61
N GLN A 173 1.76 -4.78 -11.84
CA GLN A 173 2.05 -6.21 -11.90
C GLN A 173 1.44 -7.02 -10.74
N PHE A 174 1.36 -6.41 -9.56
CA PHE A 174 1.08 -7.14 -8.31
C PHE A 174 -0.18 -6.66 -7.59
N PHE A 175 -0.89 -5.67 -8.14
CA PHE A 175 -2.14 -5.18 -7.58
C PHE A 175 -3.24 -5.00 -8.63
N TYR A 176 -4.36 -5.67 -8.41
CA TYR A 176 -5.54 -5.62 -9.29
C TYR A 176 -6.78 -5.21 -8.50
N LYS A 177 -7.77 -4.66 -9.21
CA LYS A 177 -9.06 -4.24 -8.63
C LYS A 177 -10.20 -4.75 -9.49
N SER A 178 -11.28 -5.21 -8.87
CA SER A 178 -12.52 -5.58 -9.56
C SER A 178 -13.05 -4.40 -10.41
N PRO A 179 -13.55 -4.63 -11.63
CA PRO A 179 -13.77 -5.94 -12.28
C PRO A 179 -12.56 -6.51 -13.03
N ASN A 180 -11.41 -5.83 -13.02
CA ASN A 180 -10.21 -6.27 -13.75
C ASN A 180 -9.60 -7.51 -13.07
N LYS A 181 -9.77 -8.66 -13.71
CA LYS A 181 -9.24 -9.93 -13.20
C LYS A 181 -7.72 -9.99 -13.39
N PRO A 182 -6.98 -10.53 -12.41
CA PRO A 182 -5.58 -10.86 -12.58
C PRO A 182 -5.33 -11.88 -13.70
N PRO A 183 -4.11 -11.96 -14.26
CA PRO A 183 -3.75 -12.97 -15.24
C PRO A 183 -3.92 -14.39 -14.68
N ALA A 184 -4.57 -15.26 -15.45
CA ALA A 184 -4.62 -16.70 -15.16
C ALA A 184 -3.30 -17.34 -15.61
N SER A 185 -2.32 -17.40 -14.70
CA SER A 185 -1.02 -18.03 -14.93
C SER A 185 -0.53 -18.70 -13.66
N LYS A 186 0.17 -19.83 -13.80
CA LYS A 186 0.77 -20.57 -12.67
C LYS A 186 1.81 -19.74 -11.90
N ASP A 187 2.38 -18.72 -12.53
CA ASP A 187 3.36 -17.82 -11.93
C ASP A 187 2.73 -16.54 -11.33
N THR A 188 1.41 -16.39 -11.39
CA THR A 188 0.72 -15.21 -10.84
C THR A 188 0.91 -15.12 -9.33
N LEU A 189 1.25 -13.92 -8.84
CA LEU A 189 1.21 -13.59 -7.42
C LEU A 189 0.75 -12.14 -7.31
N CYS A 190 -0.44 -11.88 -6.81
CA CYS A 190 -0.92 -10.50 -6.70
C CYS A 190 -1.98 -10.33 -5.61
N ILE A 191 -2.06 -9.11 -5.07
CA ILE A 191 -3.17 -8.68 -4.22
C ILE A 191 -4.33 -8.26 -5.14
N TYR A 192 -5.52 -8.77 -4.87
CA TYR A 192 -6.73 -8.45 -5.63
C TYR A 192 -7.78 -7.81 -4.73
N GLN A 193 -8.13 -6.55 -5.00
CA GLN A 193 -9.19 -5.84 -4.30
C GLN A 193 -10.55 -6.16 -4.95
N THR A 194 -11.40 -6.88 -4.23
CA THR A 194 -12.73 -7.28 -4.73
C THR A 194 -13.84 -6.31 -4.34
N SER A 195 -13.63 -5.51 -3.29
CA SER A 195 -14.58 -4.50 -2.80
C SER A 195 -13.85 -3.25 -2.34
N VAL A 196 -14.46 -2.07 -2.57
CA VAL A 196 -13.94 -0.77 -2.13
C VAL A 196 -14.50 -0.38 -0.77
N THR A 197 -15.81 -0.56 -0.56
CA THR A 197 -16.52 -0.17 0.67
C THR A 197 -17.57 -1.21 1.05
N PRO A 198 -17.38 -1.98 2.14
CA PRO A 198 -16.15 -2.08 2.91
C PRO A 198 -15.00 -2.69 2.07
N PRO A 199 -13.74 -2.31 2.32
CA PRO A 199 -12.62 -2.80 1.53
C PRO A 199 -12.38 -4.29 1.79
N HIS A 200 -12.13 -5.04 0.72
CA HIS A 200 -11.80 -6.47 0.79
C HIS A 200 -10.69 -6.83 -0.19
N TYR A 201 -9.67 -7.51 0.31
CA TYR A 201 -8.48 -7.92 -0.39
C TYR A 201 -8.30 -9.43 -0.30
N ARG A 202 -7.99 -10.02 -1.44
CA ARG A 202 -7.63 -11.43 -1.62
C ARG A 202 -6.20 -11.53 -2.13
N LEU A 203 -5.59 -12.70 -2.00
CA LEU A 203 -4.34 -13.01 -2.66
C LEU A 203 -4.57 -14.04 -3.76
N ILE A 204 -4.03 -13.80 -4.96
CA ILE A 204 -3.95 -14.80 -6.02
C ILE A 204 -2.56 -15.39 -6.03
N VAL A 205 -2.44 -16.72 -6.02
CA VAL A 205 -1.18 -17.46 -6.07
C VAL A 205 -1.31 -18.59 -7.10
N GLY A 206 -0.69 -18.42 -8.26
CA GLY A 206 -0.94 -19.26 -9.42
C GLY A 206 -2.42 -19.15 -9.84
N GLU A 207 -3.09 -20.30 -9.87
CA GLU A 207 -4.52 -20.43 -10.19
C GLU A 207 -5.42 -20.37 -8.94
N ASP A 208 -4.82 -20.34 -7.74
CA ASP A 208 -5.56 -20.35 -6.48
C ASP A 208 -5.93 -18.94 -6.01
N THR A 209 -7.15 -18.81 -5.49
CA THR A 209 -7.64 -17.60 -4.82
C THR A 209 -7.68 -17.81 -3.31
N TRP A 210 -6.99 -16.95 -2.57
CA TRP A 210 -6.97 -16.96 -1.11
C TRP A 210 -7.85 -15.84 -0.58
N ASP A 211 -9.06 -16.21 -0.17
CA ASP A 211 -10.08 -15.33 0.38
C ASP A 211 -9.90 -15.19 1.90
N LEU A 212 -9.16 -14.15 2.29
CA LEU A 212 -8.76 -13.90 3.66
C LEU A 212 -9.96 -13.43 4.52
N PRO A 213 -9.91 -13.60 5.85
CA PRO A 213 -10.94 -13.06 6.74
C PRO A 213 -11.21 -11.58 6.48
N LYS A 214 -12.49 -11.19 6.47
CA LYS A 214 -12.93 -9.79 6.36
C LYS A 214 -12.61 -9.01 7.64
N GLY A 215 -12.58 -7.68 7.54
CA GLY A 215 -12.49 -6.79 8.70
C GLY A 215 -11.10 -6.16 8.91
N ARG A 216 -10.80 -5.79 10.15
CA ARG A 216 -9.67 -4.91 10.52
C ARG A 216 -8.31 -5.39 10.00
N ASN A 217 -8.09 -6.70 9.95
CA ASN A 217 -6.81 -7.28 9.56
C ASN A 217 -6.73 -7.71 8.10
N ASN A 218 -7.82 -7.63 7.32
CA ASN A 218 -7.87 -8.19 5.97
C ASN A 218 -6.74 -7.67 5.05
N LEU A 219 -6.49 -6.36 5.06
CA LEU A 219 -5.38 -5.76 4.30
C LEU A 219 -4.02 -6.32 4.75
N PHE A 220 -3.78 -6.35 6.06
CA PHE A 220 -2.50 -6.82 6.60
C PHE A 220 -2.29 -8.29 6.30
N TYR A 221 -3.33 -9.11 6.40
CA TYR A 221 -3.31 -10.51 6.00
C TYR A 221 -2.96 -10.69 4.52
N ALA A 222 -3.49 -9.85 3.63
CA ALA A 222 -3.17 -9.93 2.20
C ALA A 222 -1.70 -9.60 1.93
N ILE A 223 -1.17 -8.55 2.57
CA ILE A 223 0.23 -8.16 2.45
C ILE A 223 1.14 -9.23 3.06
N LEU A 224 0.81 -9.76 4.24
CA LEU A 224 1.60 -10.79 4.91
C LEU A 224 1.66 -12.07 4.08
N LEU A 225 0.53 -12.52 3.53
CA LEU A 225 0.53 -13.72 2.71
C LEU A 225 1.30 -13.51 1.39
N PHE A 226 1.21 -12.31 0.79
CA PHE A 226 2.02 -11.92 -0.36
C PHE A 226 3.53 -12.00 -0.04
N LEU A 227 3.96 -11.40 1.08
CA LEU A 227 5.35 -11.44 1.53
C LEU A 227 5.82 -12.85 1.90
N HIS A 228 4.95 -13.64 2.55
CA HIS A 228 5.25 -15.03 2.87
C HIS A 228 5.45 -15.88 1.61
N CYS A 229 4.65 -15.66 0.56
CA CYS A 229 4.86 -16.30 -0.74
C CYS A 229 6.18 -15.88 -1.39
N ILE A 230 6.57 -14.60 -1.29
CA ILE A 230 7.88 -14.14 -1.76
C ILE A 230 9.00 -14.87 -1.00
N ASN A 231 8.90 -14.95 0.33
CA ASN A 231 9.92 -15.58 1.17
C ASN A 231 10.08 -17.07 0.83
N THR A 232 8.97 -17.81 0.80
CA THR A 232 8.98 -19.28 0.73
C THR A 232 9.00 -19.85 -0.68
N LYS A 233 8.35 -19.19 -1.65
CA LYS A 233 8.23 -19.70 -3.03
C LYS A 233 9.17 -19.01 -4.02
N ARG A 234 9.68 -17.82 -3.70
CA ARG A 234 10.54 -17.03 -4.61
C ARG A 234 11.92 -16.71 -4.02
N GLY A 235 12.32 -17.40 -2.94
CA GLY A 235 13.63 -17.22 -2.32
C GLY A 235 13.88 -15.79 -1.82
N GLY A 236 12.82 -15.09 -1.42
CA GLY A 236 12.89 -13.69 -0.98
C GLY A 236 13.03 -12.66 -2.11
N MET A 237 12.85 -13.06 -3.37
CA MET A 237 13.03 -12.20 -4.53
C MET A 237 11.70 -11.88 -5.22
N LEU A 238 11.52 -10.62 -5.63
CA LEU A 238 10.47 -10.20 -6.56
C LEU A 238 11.13 -9.61 -7.81
N GLY A 239 11.17 -10.41 -8.88
CA GLY A 239 12.01 -10.11 -10.03
C GLY A 239 13.49 -10.11 -9.62
N ARG A 240 14.19 -8.98 -9.83
CA ARG A 240 15.61 -8.82 -9.46
C ARG A 240 15.83 -8.16 -8.10
N ILE A 241 14.76 -7.87 -7.36
CA ILE A 241 14.84 -7.15 -6.08
C ILE A 241 14.70 -8.11 -4.92
N ASN A 242 15.64 -8.03 -3.99
CA ASN A 242 15.61 -8.77 -2.74
C ASN A 242 14.70 -8.05 -1.72
N PHE A 243 13.78 -8.78 -1.10
CA PHE A 243 12.86 -8.23 -0.09
C PHE A 243 13.40 -8.41 1.36
N GLY A 244 14.46 -9.16 1.55
CA GLY A 244 15.21 -9.32 2.80
C GLY A 244 16.25 -8.22 3.04
N LEU A 245 17.24 -8.51 3.87
CA LEU A 245 18.20 -7.54 4.42
C LEU A 245 19.00 -6.75 3.38
N SER A 246 19.28 -7.35 2.21
CA SER A 246 20.08 -6.71 1.15
C SER A 246 19.28 -5.80 0.22
N GLY A 247 17.97 -5.65 0.43
CA GLY A 247 17.12 -4.81 -0.41
C GLY A 247 16.03 -4.09 0.38
N VAL A 248 14.76 -4.45 0.14
CA VAL A 248 13.61 -3.75 0.75
C VAL A 248 13.56 -3.89 2.28
N ASN A 249 14.19 -4.95 2.82
CA ASN A 249 14.26 -5.26 4.24
C ASN A 249 12.89 -5.27 4.92
N VAL A 250 11.98 -6.07 4.36
CA VAL A 250 10.62 -6.28 4.87
C VAL A 250 10.37 -7.74 5.26
N LEU A 251 11.11 -8.72 4.73
CA LEU A 251 10.81 -10.14 4.99
C LEU A 251 10.94 -10.54 6.45
N TRP A 252 11.70 -9.80 7.28
CA TRP A 252 11.74 -10.02 8.72
C TRP A 252 10.37 -9.95 9.40
N VAL A 253 9.37 -9.30 8.78
CA VAL A 253 8.00 -9.25 9.32
C VAL A 253 7.30 -10.61 9.26
N VAL A 254 7.74 -11.51 8.37
CA VAL A 254 7.26 -12.89 8.20
C VAL A 254 8.34 -13.92 8.55
N ASP A 255 9.46 -13.49 9.15
CA ASP A 255 10.48 -14.37 9.70
C ASP A 255 10.13 -14.73 11.16
N GLY A 256 10.53 -15.92 11.60
CA GLY A 256 10.07 -16.53 12.85
C GLY A 256 8.90 -17.46 12.61
#